data_AF-A0A5J4S2G1-F1
#
_entry.id   AF-A0A5J4S2G1-F1
#
_cell.length_a   1.000
_cell.length_b   1.000
_cell.length_c   1.000
_cell.angle_alpha   90.00
_cell.angle_beta   90.00
_cell.angle_gamma   90.00
#
_symmetry.space_group_name_H-M   'P 1'
#
loop_
_entity.id
_entity.type
_entity.pdbx_description
1 polymer ?
#
loop_
_entity_poly.entity_id
_entity_poly.type
_entity_poly.pdbx_seq_one_letter_code
_entity_poly.pdbx_strand_id
1 'polypeptide(L)'
;MGYSQLKIPRICEHCGKPFEAKTVITRFCSSTCANKAGKAQKKKVQEEERKQQILQESAATIAEIQTRPYISIAEAAVLFGISKNTIHRLIKAGKIPAINLGERLTRVSRTHIESMFTAVTIPEKQGERPAKLQYNPNECYTIAEISEKFGVSLSTVSKTIRRYSIPKRQVGKFVYVPKEQIDKVFASK
;
A
#
# COMPACT_ATOMS: atom_id res chain seq x y z
N MET A 1 43.21 52.19 -22.88
CA MET A 1 43.12 50.78 -22.44
C MET A 1 43.85 49.94 -23.47
N GLY A 2 44.97 49.32 -23.10
CA GLY A 2 45.83 48.60 -24.04
C GLY A 2 45.17 47.31 -24.53
N TYR A 3 44.99 47.18 -25.84
CA TYR A 3 44.47 45.96 -26.45
C TYR A 3 45.63 44.99 -26.64
N SER A 4 45.73 43.97 -25.80
CA SER A 4 46.62 42.84 -26.07
C SER A 4 46.21 42.19 -27.40
N GLN A 5 47.12 42.11 -28.38
CA GLN A 5 46.87 41.44 -29.67
C GLN A 5 46.88 39.89 -29.57
N LEU A 6 46.69 39.36 -28.37
CA LEU A 6 46.69 37.92 -28.10
C LEU A 6 45.44 37.29 -28.71
N LYS A 7 45.66 36.39 -29.68
CA LYS A 7 44.62 35.57 -30.30
C LYS A 7 44.58 34.21 -29.60
N ILE A 8 43.48 33.92 -28.92
CA ILE A 8 43.30 32.70 -28.13
C ILE A 8 42.33 31.78 -28.88
N PRO A 9 42.72 30.56 -29.30
CA PRO A 9 41.81 29.62 -29.93
C PRO A 9 40.76 29.13 -28.93
N ARG A 10 39.47 29.25 -29.27
CA ARG A 10 38.33 28.80 -28.45
C ARG A 10 37.23 28.20 -29.31
N ILE A 11 36.33 27.46 -28.67
CA ILE A 11 35.12 26.93 -29.28
C ILE A 11 33.94 27.83 -28.88
N CYS A 12 33.11 28.23 -29.84
CA CYS A 12 31.92 29.05 -29.58
C CYS A 12 30.87 28.25 -28.81
N GLU A 13 30.42 28.76 -27.66
CA GLU A 13 29.42 28.09 -26.80
C GLU A 13 28.03 27.93 -27.46
N HIS A 14 27.75 28.68 -28.54
CA HIS A 14 26.47 28.60 -29.24
C HIS A 14 26.50 27.69 -30.47
N CYS A 15 27.51 27.83 -31.35
CA CYS A 15 27.56 27.11 -32.63
C CYS A 15 28.60 25.98 -32.67
N GLY A 16 29.41 25.81 -31.62
CA GLY A 16 30.42 24.76 -31.53
C GLY A 16 31.61 24.92 -32.49
N LYS A 17 31.68 26.01 -33.25
CA LYS A 17 32.78 26.24 -34.20
C LYS A 17 34.01 26.83 -33.49
N PRO A 18 35.24 26.43 -33.87
CA PRO A 18 36.45 27.05 -33.40
C PRO A 18 36.57 28.50 -33.92
N PHE A 19 37.08 29.41 -33.11
CA PHE A 19 37.33 30.81 -33.45
C PHE A 19 38.50 31.39 -32.64
N GLU A 20 39.07 32.50 -33.11
CA GLU A 20 40.13 33.24 -32.41
C GLU A 20 39.52 34.36 -31.56
N ALA A 21 39.62 34.23 -30.24
CA ALA A 21 39.20 35.23 -29.28
C ALA A 21 40.27 36.32 -29.10
N LYS A 22 39.83 37.59 -29.03
CA LYS A 22 40.71 38.75 -28.73
C LYS A 22 40.88 39.02 -27.24
N THR A 23 40.00 38.47 -26.39
CA THR A 23 40.04 38.63 -24.94
C THR A 23 39.75 37.31 -24.23
N VAL A 24 40.20 37.17 -22.98
CA VAL A 24 40.02 35.95 -22.17
C VAL A 24 38.55 35.70 -21.80
N ILE A 25 37.69 36.71 -21.93
CA ILE A 25 36.27 36.63 -21.56
C ILE A 25 35.32 36.40 -22.75
N THR A 26 35.79 36.46 -24.00
CA THR A 26 34.91 36.23 -25.16
C THR A 26 34.47 34.77 -25.24
N ARG A 27 33.15 34.56 -25.30
CA ARG A 27 32.46 33.25 -25.28
C ARG A 27 31.92 32.80 -26.65
N PHE A 28 31.74 33.73 -27.58
CA PHE A 28 31.08 33.49 -28.87
C PHE A 28 31.92 34.01 -30.04
N CYS A 29 31.81 33.34 -31.19
CA CYS A 29 32.53 33.72 -32.42
C CYS A 29 32.01 35.02 -33.07
N SER A 30 30.79 35.47 -32.75
CA SER A 30 30.15 36.64 -33.34
C SER A 30 29.03 37.20 -32.44
N SER A 31 28.67 38.47 -32.66
CA SER A 31 27.51 39.11 -32.01
C SER A 31 26.20 38.39 -32.32
N THR A 32 26.08 37.78 -33.51
CA THR A 32 24.91 36.97 -33.89
C THR A 32 24.77 35.72 -33.02
N CYS A 33 25.87 35.01 -32.74
CA CYS A 33 25.87 33.86 -31.83
C CYS A 33 25.57 34.28 -30.38
N ALA A 34 26.13 35.39 -29.91
CA ALA A 34 25.85 35.94 -28.59
C ALA A 34 24.36 36.29 -28.42
N ASN A 35 23.76 36.96 -29.41
CA ASN A 35 22.34 37.33 -29.39
C ASN A 35 21.41 36.12 -29.45
N LYS A 36 21.73 35.10 -30.26
CA LYS A 36 20.95 33.86 -30.30
C LYS A 36 21.04 33.09 -28.98
N ALA A 37 22.23 32.98 -28.39
CA ALA A 37 22.42 32.37 -27.07
C ALA A 37 21.63 33.12 -26.00
N GLY A 38 21.70 34.46 -25.98
CA GLY A 38 20.93 35.29 -25.05
C GLY A 38 19.42 35.11 -25.18
N LYS A 39 18.88 35.02 -26.41
CA LYS A 39 17.46 34.72 -26.64
C LYS A 39 17.09 33.32 -26.18
N ALA A 40 17.93 32.31 -26.45
CA ALA A 40 17.68 30.94 -26.02
C ALA A 40 17.68 30.82 -24.49
N GLN A 41 18.62 31.46 -23.80
CA GLN A 41 18.66 31.48 -22.34
C GLN A 41 17.43 32.17 -21.74
N LYS A 42 17.03 33.34 -22.26
CA LYS A 42 15.79 34.02 -21.82
C LYS A 42 14.55 33.14 -22.00
N LYS A 43 14.44 32.42 -23.12
CA LYS A 43 13.33 31.48 -23.35
C LYS A 43 13.33 30.34 -22.33
N LYS A 44 14.50 29.76 -22.02
CA LYS A 44 14.63 28.69 -21.02
C LYS A 44 14.22 29.17 -19.63
N VAL A 45 14.73 30.33 -19.20
CA VAL A 45 14.37 30.95 -17.92
C VAL A 45 12.86 31.19 -17.85
N GLN A 46 12.27 31.76 -18.90
CA GLN A 46 10.82 32.01 -18.93
C GLN A 46 10.00 30.71 -18.92
N GLU A 47 10.48 29.63 -19.55
CA GLU A 47 9.84 28.32 -19.50
C GLU A 47 9.94 27.70 -18.09
N GLU A 48 11.09 27.82 -17.44
CA GLU A 48 11.30 27.37 -16.06
C GLU A 48 10.45 28.16 -15.07
N GLU A 49 10.39 29.49 -15.19
CA GLU A 49 9.51 30.36 -14.40
C GLU A 49 8.04 29.97 -14.56
N ARG A 50 7.57 29.72 -15.79
CA ARG A 50 6.19 29.26 -16.04
C ARG A 50 5.93 27.90 -15.39
N LYS A 51 6.86 26.96 -15.49
CA LYS A 51 6.73 25.65 -14.82
C LYS A 51 6.63 25.84 -13.30
N GLN A 52 7.50 26.66 -12.73
CA GLN A 52 7.49 26.97 -11.29
C GLN A 52 6.17 27.62 -10.86
N GLN A 53 5.63 28.56 -11.65
CA GLN A 53 4.33 29.18 -11.39
C GLN A 53 3.20 28.15 -11.36
N ILE A 54 3.11 27.28 -12.38
CA ILE A 54 2.08 26.22 -12.43
C ILE A 54 2.19 25.29 -11.20
N LEU A 55 3.41 24.92 -10.82
CA LEU A 55 3.64 24.11 -9.62
C LEU A 55 3.15 24.82 -8.36
N GLN A 56 3.47 26.11 -8.19
CA GLN A 56 3.02 26.91 -7.05
C GLN A 56 1.50 27.06 -7.00
N GLU A 57 0.85 27.36 -8.13
CA GLU A 57 -0.60 27.46 -8.24
C GLU A 57 -1.28 26.13 -7.90
N SER A 58 -0.75 25.01 -8.41
CA SER A 58 -1.27 23.68 -8.12
C SER A 58 -1.14 23.33 -6.63
N ALA A 59 -0.01 23.68 -6.00
CA ALA A 59 0.22 23.43 -4.57
C ALA A 59 -0.73 24.27 -3.71
N ALA A 60 -0.93 25.55 -4.04
CA ALA A 60 -1.89 26.42 -3.36
C ALA A 60 -3.32 25.88 -3.47
N THR A 61 -3.71 25.42 -4.66
CA THR A 61 -5.03 24.81 -4.89
C THR A 61 -5.23 23.55 -4.03
N ILE A 62 -4.22 22.67 -3.97
CA ILE A 62 -4.27 21.47 -3.14
C ILE A 62 -4.39 21.82 -1.65
N ALA A 63 -3.63 22.80 -1.17
CA ALA A 63 -3.71 23.27 0.22
C ALA A 63 -5.10 23.79 0.56
N GLU A 64 -5.74 24.53 -0.35
CA GLU A 64 -7.10 25.02 -0.16
C GLU A 64 -8.12 23.87 -0.09
N ILE A 65 -8.07 22.93 -1.04
CA ILE A 65 -8.94 21.74 -1.05
C ILE A 65 -8.78 20.97 0.26
N GLN A 66 -7.57 20.91 0.81
CA GLN A 66 -7.33 20.20 2.05
C GLN A 66 -8.07 20.79 3.26
N THR A 67 -8.33 22.08 3.31
CA THR A 67 -9.06 22.68 4.43
C THR A 67 -10.56 22.40 4.39
N ARG A 68 -11.10 21.96 3.25
CA ARG A 68 -12.54 21.75 3.05
C ARG A 68 -13.00 20.40 3.63
N PRO A 69 -14.09 20.35 4.41
CA PRO A 69 -14.61 19.10 4.98
C PRO A 69 -15.30 18.20 3.94
N TYR A 70 -15.90 18.82 2.91
CA TYR A 70 -16.53 18.13 1.79
C TYR A 70 -15.81 18.48 0.50
N ILE A 71 -15.46 17.45 -0.26
CA ILE A 71 -14.71 17.56 -1.50
C ILE A 71 -15.47 16.90 -2.65
N SER A 72 -15.21 17.32 -3.88
CA SER A 72 -15.73 16.67 -5.07
C SER A 72 -15.05 15.33 -5.33
N ILE A 73 -15.67 14.48 -6.15
CA ILE A 73 -15.10 13.20 -6.55
C ILE A 73 -13.78 13.38 -7.32
N ALA A 74 -13.65 14.45 -8.11
CA ALA A 74 -12.43 14.74 -8.84
C ALA A 74 -11.29 15.13 -7.90
N GLU A 75 -11.56 16.00 -6.91
CA GLU A 75 -10.60 16.40 -5.88
C GLU A 75 -10.20 15.20 -5.01
N ALA A 76 -11.18 14.37 -4.61
CA ALA A 76 -10.91 13.13 -3.86
C ALA A 76 -9.99 12.16 -4.62
N ALA A 77 -10.16 12.05 -5.94
CA ALA A 77 -9.29 11.22 -6.76
C ALA A 77 -7.84 11.72 -6.79
N VAL A 78 -7.65 13.04 -6.82
CA VAL A 78 -6.32 13.67 -6.78
C VAL A 78 -5.69 13.55 -5.38
N LEU A 79 -6.45 13.79 -4.32
CA LEU A 79 -5.94 13.77 -2.95
C LEU A 79 -5.60 12.37 -2.44
N PHE A 80 -6.45 11.37 -2.72
CA PHE A 80 -6.33 10.03 -2.16
C PHE A 80 -5.81 8.98 -3.15
N GLY A 81 -5.59 9.35 -4.41
CA GLY A 81 -5.13 8.43 -5.45
C GLY A 81 -6.15 7.33 -5.81
N ILE A 82 -7.44 7.54 -5.49
CA ILE A 82 -8.51 6.58 -5.77
C ILE A 82 -9.18 6.94 -7.10
N SER A 83 -9.37 5.96 -7.99
CA SER A 83 -10.09 6.22 -9.25
C SER A 83 -11.54 6.69 -9.00
N LYS A 84 -12.02 7.63 -9.83
CA LYS A 84 -13.40 8.15 -9.75
C LYS A 84 -14.44 7.04 -9.74
N ASN A 85 -14.24 5.99 -10.56
CA ASN A 85 -15.12 4.82 -10.63
C ASN A 85 -15.17 4.04 -9.30
N THR A 86 -14.02 3.93 -8.62
CA THR A 86 -13.98 3.27 -7.31
C THR A 86 -14.72 4.08 -6.27
N ILE A 87 -14.56 5.41 -6.28
CA ILE A 87 -15.32 6.31 -5.40
C ILE A 87 -16.83 6.15 -5.67
N HIS A 88 -17.26 6.18 -6.93
CA HIS A 88 -18.66 5.93 -7.29
C HIS A 88 -19.16 4.56 -6.82
N ARG A 89 -18.34 3.50 -6.95
CA ARG A 89 -18.67 2.16 -6.46
C ARG A 89 -18.83 2.13 -4.94
N LEU A 90 -17.96 2.80 -4.20
CA LEU A 90 -18.02 2.89 -2.74
C LEU A 90 -19.24 3.68 -2.26
N ILE A 91 -19.60 4.76 -2.97
CA ILE A 91 -20.84 5.50 -2.73
C ILE A 91 -22.06 4.61 -2.97
N LYS A 92 -22.10 3.89 -4.11
CA LYS A 92 -23.21 2.97 -4.43
C LYS A 92 -23.32 1.82 -3.43
N ALA A 93 -22.20 1.36 -2.89
CA ALA A 93 -22.15 0.35 -1.84
C ALA A 93 -22.49 0.87 -0.43
N GLY A 94 -22.76 2.18 -0.28
CA GLY A 94 -23.07 2.80 1.01
C GLY A 94 -21.87 2.91 1.95
N LYS A 95 -20.63 2.70 1.46
CA LYS A 95 -19.42 2.74 2.28
C LYS A 95 -18.89 4.15 2.50
N ILE A 96 -19.31 5.13 1.69
CA ILE A 96 -18.91 6.53 1.86
C ILE A 96 -20.17 7.40 1.77
N PRO A 97 -20.42 8.29 2.74
CA PRO A 97 -21.51 9.24 2.66
C PRO A 97 -21.22 10.28 1.57
N ALA A 98 -22.16 10.44 0.65
CA ALA A 98 -22.10 11.43 -0.41
C ALA A 98 -23.42 12.16 -0.58
N ILE A 99 -23.34 13.45 -0.91
CA ILE A 99 -24.49 14.34 -1.15
C ILE A 99 -24.45 14.76 -2.61
N ASN A 100 -25.55 14.58 -3.33
CA ASN A 100 -25.65 15.03 -4.71
C ASN A 100 -26.38 16.37 -4.80
N LEU A 101 -25.68 17.43 -5.22
CA LEU A 101 -26.23 18.79 -5.33
C LEU A 101 -26.72 19.12 -6.75
N GLY A 102 -26.68 18.17 -7.69
CA GLY A 102 -27.10 18.37 -9.07
C GLY A 102 -26.34 17.47 -10.05
N GLU A 103 -26.31 17.84 -11.32
CA GLU A 103 -25.55 17.09 -12.31
C GLU A 103 -24.04 17.24 -12.09
N ARG A 104 -23.34 16.12 -11.88
CA ARG A 104 -21.88 16.08 -11.67
C ARG A 104 -21.40 16.88 -10.44
N LEU A 105 -22.30 17.23 -9.53
CA LEU A 105 -22.04 18.00 -8.31
C LEU A 105 -22.12 17.14 -7.05
N THR A 106 -21.64 15.91 -7.13
CA THR A 106 -21.55 15.03 -5.96
C THR A 106 -20.41 15.48 -5.05
N ARG A 107 -20.70 15.58 -3.76
CA ARG A 107 -19.76 15.93 -2.68
C ARG A 107 -19.62 14.77 -1.72
N VAL A 108 -18.41 14.56 -1.24
CA VAL A 108 -18.01 13.42 -0.43
C VAL A 108 -17.29 13.92 0.82
N SER A 109 -17.55 13.30 1.97
CA SER A 109 -16.88 13.67 3.22
C SER A 109 -15.42 13.22 3.19
N ARG A 110 -14.49 14.15 3.45
CA ARG A 110 -13.06 13.89 3.46
C ARG A 110 -12.65 12.92 4.57
N THR A 111 -13.14 13.15 5.79
CA THR A 111 -12.79 12.37 6.99
C THR A 111 -13.17 10.89 6.86
N HIS A 112 -14.25 10.61 6.15
CA HIS A 112 -14.71 9.24 5.92
C HIS A 112 -13.83 8.50 4.91
N ILE A 113 -13.21 9.21 3.97
CA ILE A 113 -12.22 8.59 3.07
C ILE A 113 -10.90 8.39 3.80
N GLU A 114 -10.48 9.35 4.63
CA GLU A 114 -9.27 9.23 5.46
C GLU A 114 -9.35 8.05 6.43
N SER A 115 -10.50 7.82 7.06
CA SER A 115 -10.67 6.70 7.98
C SER A 115 -10.49 5.33 7.31
N MET A 116 -10.71 5.21 6.00
CA MET A 116 -10.46 3.98 5.23
C MET A 116 -8.98 3.63 5.12
N PHE A 117 -8.09 4.61 5.26
CA PHE A 117 -6.63 4.41 5.24
C PHE A 117 -6.04 4.15 6.62
N THR A 118 -6.85 4.17 7.69
CA THR A 118 -6.37 3.88 9.04
C THR A 118 -5.73 2.50 9.08
N ALA A 119 -4.57 2.42 9.74
CA ALA A 119 -3.72 1.24 9.78
C ALA A 119 -4.55 -0.03 10.01
N VAL A 120 -4.49 -0.94 9.05
CA VAL A 120 -4.85 -2.33 9.28
C VAL A 120 -4.02 -2.78 10.47
N THR A 121 -4.63 -2.85 11.65
CA THR A 121 -4.10 -3.68 12.71
C THR A 121 -4.10 -5.07 12.10
N ILE A 122 -2.93 -5.54 11.68
CA ILE A 122 -2.76 -6.94 11.28
C ILE A 122 -3.24 -7.70 12.51
N PRO A 123 -4.39 -8.40 12.46
CA PRO A 123 -4.80 -9.17 13.61
C PRO A 123 -3.65 -10.13 13.87
N GLU A 124 -3.05 -10.04 15.07
CA GLU A 124 -2.07 -11.02 15.50
C GLU A 124 -2.68 -12.39 15.23
N LYS A 125 -2.00 -13.18 14.39
CA LYS A 125 -2.47 -14.47 13.87
C LYS A 125 -3.25 -15.21 14.96
N GLN A 126 -4.58 -15.23 14.87
CA GLN A 126 -5.41 -16.15 15.63
C GLN A 126 -5.22 -17.54 15.02
N GLY A 127 -4.11 -18.14 15.39
CA GLY A 127 -3.66 -19.45 14.99
C GLY A 127 -2.73 -19.97 16.07
N GLU A 128 -3.15 -19.85 17.34
CA GLU A 128 -2.66 -20.74 18.37
C GLU A 128 -2.95 -22.16 17.89
N ARG A 129 -1.92 -22.83 17.40
CA ARG A 129 -1.98 -24.27 17.20
C ARG A 129 -2.41 -24.84 18.55
N PRO A 130 -3.47 -25.67 18.63
CA PRO A 130 -3.91 -26.20 19.91
C PRO A 130 -2.68 -26.79 20.60
N ALA A 131 -2.40 -26.30 21.82
CA ALA A 131 -1.26 -26.70 22.60
C ALA A 131 -1.13 -28.22 22.53
N LYS A 132 0.06 -28.74 22.22
CA LYS A 132 0.31 -30.19 22.26
C LYS A 132 -0.03 -30.66 23.67
N LEU A 133 -1.23 -31.21 23.87
CA LEU A 133 -1.67 -31.67 25.18
C LEU A 133 -0.77 -32.83 25.60
N GLN A 134 0.11 -32.55 26.56
CA GLN A 134 0.97 -33.55 27.18
C GLN A 134 0.11 -34.31 28.20
N TYR A 135 -0.59 -35.34 27.73
CA TYR A 135 -1.31 -36.23 28.66
C TYR A 135 -0.35 -37.22 29.31
N ASN A 136 -0.49 -37.39 30.62
CA ASN A 136 0.15 -38.47 31.35
C ASN A 136 -0.47 -39.82 30.94
N PRO A 137 0.30 -40.92 30.83
CA PRO A 137 -0.23 -42.23 30.44
C PRO A 137 -1.42 -42.71 31.30
N ASN A 138 -1.49 -42.31 32.58
CA ASN A 138 -2.56 -42.71 33.50
C ASN A 138 -3.92 -42.07 33.19
N GLU A 139 -3.96 -40.96 32.45
CA GLU A 139 -5.15 -40.17 32.15
C GLU A 139 -5.73 -40.46 30.75
N CYS A 140 -5.17 -41.45 30.05
CA CYS A 140 -5.63 -41.88 28.73
C CYS A 140 -6.21 -43.30 28.79
N TYR A 141 -7.21 -43.58 27.95
CA TYR A 141 -7.57 -44.94 27.57
C TYR A 141 -6.93 -45.30 26.23
N THR A 142 -6.65 -46.58 26.03
CA THR A 142 -6.41 -47.12 24.69
C THR A 142 -7.74 -47.40 23.97
N ILE A 143 -7.75 -47.40 22.64
CA ILE A 143 -8.98 -47.74 21.87
C ILE A 143 -9.56 -49.10 22.27
N ALA A 144 -8.70 -50.07 22.62
CA ALA A 144 -9.12 -51.39 23.10
C ALA A 144 -9.83 -51.30 24.46
N GLU A 145 -9.26 -50.57 25.43
CA GLU A 145 -9.88 -50.34 26.75
C GLU A 145 -11.23 -49.62 26.64
N ILE A 146 -11.37 -48.66 25.72
CA ILE A 146 -12.66 -47.98 25.48
C ILE A 146 -13.70 -48.99 24.96
N SER A 147 -13.28 -49.88 24.06
CA SER A 147 -14.17 -50.91 23.49
C SER A 147 -14.67 -51.87 24.57
N GLU A 148 -13.78 -52.32 25.46
CA GLU A 148 -14.11 -53.22 26.57
C GLU A 148 -14.96 -52.54 27.63
N LYS A 149 -14.62 -51.31 28.04
CA LYS A 149 -15.34 -50.57 29.09
C LYS A 149 -16.77 -50.21 28.70
N PHE A 150 -16.99 -49.81 27.44
CA PHE A 150 -18.29 -49.34 26.97
C PHE A 150 -19.04 -50.36 26.11
N GLY A 151 -18.48 -51.55 25.89
CA GLY A 151 -19.10 -52.61 25.08
C GLY A 151 -19.35 -52.21 23.62
N VAL A 152 -18.56 -51.28 23.07
CA VAL A 152 -18.76 -50.73 21.72
C VAL A 152 -17.67 -51.23 20.78
N SER A 153 -18.00 -51.55 19.52
CA SER A 153 -17.00 -51.96 18.54
C SER A 153 -15.89 -50.90 18.33
N LEU A 154 -14.66 -51.37 18.08
CA LEU A 154 -13.48 -50.54 17.79
C LEU A 154 -13.72 -49.52 16.66
N SER A 155 -14.50 -49.93 15.64
CA SER A 155 -14.91 -49.08 14.52
C SER A 155 -15.78 -47.91 14.96
N THR A 156 -16.72 -48.15 15.88
CA THR A 156 -17.58 -47.09 16.43
C THR A 156 -16.78 -46.14 17.30
N VAL A 157 -15.88 -46.64 18.15
CA VAL A 157 -14.98 -45.79 18.97
C VAL A 157 -14.18 -44.84 18.06
N SER A 158 -13.59 -45.37 16.99
CA SER A 158 -12.82 -44.59 16.03
C SER A 158 -13.66 -43.53 15.30
N LYS A 159 -14.91 -43.85 14.95
CA LYS A 159 -15.85 -42.90 14.32
C LYS A 159 -16.25 -41.79 15.28
N THR A 160 -16.53 -42.12 16.55
CA THR A 160 -16.89 -41.15 17.59
C THR A 160 -15.75 -40.16 17.83
N ILE A 161 -14.51 -40.63 17.95
CA ILE A 161 -13.32 -39.77 18.10
C ILE A 161 -13.21 -38.75 16.96
N ARG A 162 -13.44 -39.18 15.72
CA ARG A 162 -13.42 -38.29 14.55
C ARG A 162 -14.58 -37.30 14.54
N ARG A 163 -15.79 -37.73 14.94
CA ARG A 163 -17.00 -36.89 14.93
C ARG A 163 -16.93 -35.75 15.94
N TYR A 164 -16.36 -36.00 17.12
CA TYR A 164 -16.23 -35.02 18.19
C TYR A 164 -14.86 -34.32 18.21
N SER A 165 -14.03 -34.51 17.18
CA SER A 165 -12.69 -33.94 17.06
C SER A 165 -11.83 -34.11 18.33
N ILE A 166 -11.93 -35.29 18.95
CA ILE A 166 -11.25 -35.58 20.22
C ILE A 166 -9.73 -35.70 19.95
N PRO A 167 -8.87 -34.97 20.70
CA PRO A 167 -7.43 -35.11 20.61
C PRO A 167 -7.01 -36.55 20.90
N LYS A 168 -6.17 -37.10 20.02
CA LYS A 168 -5.63 -38.46 20.16
C LYS A 168 -4.13 -38.43 19.94
N ARG A 169 -3.41 -39.29 20.65
CA ARG A 169 -1.96 -39.46 20.51
C ARG A 169 -1.66 -40.90 20.12
N GLN A 170 -0.97 -41.10 19.01
CA GLN A 170 -0.44 -42.41 18.65
C GLN A 170 0.94 -42.58 19.27
N VAL A 171 1.11 -43.62 20.08
CA VAL A 171 2.41 -44.01 20.66
C VAL A 171 2.64 -45.48 20.30
N GLY A 172 3.51 -45.72 19.33
CA GLY A 172 3.75 -47.06 18.78
C GLY A 172 2.49 -47.65 18.12
N LYS A 173 2.10 -48.86 18.55
CA LYS A 173 0.93 -49.59 18.04
C LYS A 173 -0.40 -49.12 18.64
N PHE A 174 -0.36 -48.42 19.77
CA PHE A 174 -1.56 -48.00 20.50
C PHE A 174 -1.90 -46.53 20.25
N VAL A 175 -3.20 -46.24 20.25
CA VAL A 175 -3.73 -44.88 20.16
C VAL A 175 -4.39 -44.55 21.49
N TYR A 176 -3.88 -43.50 22.13
CA TYR A 176 -4.29 -43.01 23.43
C TYR A 176 -5.25 -41.84 23.28
N VAL A 177 -6.31 -41.85 24.08
CA VAL A 177 -7.37 -40.84 24.07
C VAL A 177 -7.70 -40.43 25.51
N PRO A 178 -7.92 -39.13 25.81
CA PRO A 178 -8.20 -38.66 27.16
C PRO A 178 -9.47 -39.27 27.75
N LYS A 179 -9.38 -39.77 28.99
CA LYS A 179 -10.50 -40.41 29.70
C LYS A 179 -11.68 -39.45 29.86
N GLU A 180 -11.43 -38.21 30.28
CA GLU A 180 -12.48 -37.21 30.55
C GLU A 180 -13.37 -36.93 29.34
N GLN A 181 -12.77 -36.83 28.14
CA GLN A 181 -13.51 -36.51 26.92
C GLN A 181 -14.30 -37.72 26.42
N ILE A 182 -13.76 -38.92 26.58
CA ILE A 182 -14.44 -40.16 26.22
C ILE A 182 -15.60 -40.43 27.18
N ASP A 183 -15.35 -40.35 28.49
CA ASP A 183 -16.38 -40.57 29.50
C ASP A 183 -17.53 -39.54 29.30
N LYS A 184 -17.25 -38.27 28.98
CA LYS A 184 -18.30 -37.27 28.63
C LYS A 184 -19.13 -37.67 27.40
N VAL A 185 -18.49 -38.16 26.34
CA VAL A 185 -19.16 -38.48 25.07
C VAL A 185 -19.96 -39.78 25.13
N PHE A 186 -19.52 -40.74 25.96
CA PHE A 186 -20.20 -42.02 26.13
C PHE A 186 -21.15 -42.06 27.34
N ALA A 187 -21.01 -41.17 28.33
CA ALA A 187 -21.99 -40.98 29.41
C ALA A 187 -23.19 -40.13 28.98
N SER A 188 -23.06 -39.32 27.93
CA SER A 188 -24.19 -38.59 27.33
C SER A 188 -25.06 -39.47 26.42
N LYS A 189 -25.01 -40.79 26.58
CA LYS A 189 -25.59 -41.77 25.66
C LYS A 189 -26.36 -42.85 26.41
#